data_AF-A0AAI9D0F4-F1
#
_entry.id   AF-A0AAI9D0F4-F1
#
_cell.length_a   1.000
_cell.length_b   1.000
_cell.length_c   1.000
_cell.angle_alpha   90.00
_cell.angle_beta   90.00
_cell.angle_gamma   90.00
#
_symmetry.space_group_name_H-M   'P 1'
#
loop_
_entity.id
_entity.type
_entity.pdbx_description
1 polymer ?
#
loop_
_entity_poly.entity_id
_entity_poly.type
_entity_poly.pdbx_seq_one_letter_code
_entity_poly.pdbx_strand_id
1 'polypeptide(L)'
;MSIYFTEHGSAIGYQVEGRWTVKGDYLQVNHGPNILGGLYKINDNKVKFPFDYKEVEGVIDAEKLTFTVCGIEYKMRKIKTNPWDV
;
A
#
# COMPACT_ATOMS: atom_id res chain seq x y z
N MET A 1 -7.56 16.12 -3.46
CA MET A 1 -8.20 14.82 -3.11
C MET A 1 -7.10 13.78 -3.00
N SER A 2 -6.98 13.13 -1.85
CA SER A 2 -5.96 12.09 -1.63
C SER A 2 -6.41 10.78 -2.27
N ILE A 3 -5.53 10.08 -2.99
CA ILE A 3 -5.86 8.78 -3.60
C ILE A 3 -6.26 7.70 -2.58
N TYR A 4 -5.94 7.94 -1.30
CA TYR A 4 -6.15 7.01 -0.20
C TYR A 4 -7.59 6.99 0.33
N PHE A 5 -8.41 7.99 0.00
CA PHE A 5 -9.76 8.15 0.53
C PHE A 5 -10.76 8.51 -0.56
N THR A 6 -12.00 8.03 -0.44
CA THR A 6 -13.11 8.46 -1.28
C THR A 6 -13.56 9.86 -0.87
N GLU A 7 -14.44 10.48 -1.68
CA GLU A 7 -15.08 11.76 -1.35
C GLU A 7 -15.90 11.71 -0.05
N HIS A 8 -16.31 10.50 0.37
CA HIS A 8 -17.04 10.23 1.61
C HIS A 8 -16.13 9.92 2.81
N GLY A 9 -14.81 9.96 2.63
CA GLY A 9 -13.83 9.67 3.69
C GLY A 9 -13.53 8.19 3.90
N SER A 10 -14.07 7.28 3.08
CA SER A 10 -13.79 5.85 3.17
C SER A 10 -12.42 5.52 2.59
N ALA A 11 -11.64 4.66 3.25
CA ALA A 11 -10.31 4.29 2.79
C ALA A 11 -10.36 3.45 1.50
N ILE A 12 -9.66 3.89 0.46
CA ILE A 12 -9.50 3.17 -0.81
C ILE A 12 -8.36 2.16 -0.68
N GLY A 13 -8.63 0.90 -0.98
CA GLY A 13 -7.63 -0.16 -1.04
C GLY A 13 -6.98 -0.28 -2.41
N TYR A 14 -5.65 -0.38 -2.46
CA TYR A 14 -4.86 -0.70 -3.64
C TYR A 14 -4.00 -1.92 -3.37
N GLN A 15 -4.13 -2.93 -4.22
CA GLN A 15 -3.32 -4.13 -4.18
C GLN A 15 -2.04 -3.93 -5.00
N VAL A 16 -0.90 -4.27 -4.43
CA VAL A 16 0.43 -4.18 -5.06
C VAL A 16 0.97 -5.60 -5.24
N GLU A 17 1.02 -6.06 -6.49
CA GLU A 17 1.45 -7.43 -6.89
C GLU A 17 0.90 -8.58 -6.03
N GLY A 18 -0.28 -8.39 -5.42
CA GLY A 18 -0.89 -9.38 -4.52
C GLY A 18 -0.19 -9.56 -3.17
N ARG A 19 0.97 -8.91 -2.94
CA ARG A 19 1.77 -9.04 -1.71
C ARG A 19 1.48 -7.95 -0.70
N TRP A 20 1.27 -6.72 -1.18
CA TRP A 20 0.96 -5.58 -0.31
C TRP A 20 -0.41 -4.99 -0.62
N THR A 21 -1.00 -4.34 0.37
CA THR A 21 -2.25 -3.60 0.23
C THR A 21 -2.07 -2.23 0.85
N VAL A 22 -2.11 -1.18 0.03
CA VAL A 22 -2.17 0.20 0.49
C VAL A 22 -3.62 0.54 0.78
N LYS A 23 -3.98 0.90 2.01
CA LYS A 23 -5.35 1.26 2.39
C LYS A 23 -5.33 2.44 3.35
N GLY A 24 -5.88 3.59 2.92
CA GLY A 24 -5.82 4.81 3.71
C GLY A 24 -4.36 5.21 3.96
N ASP A 25 -4.04 5.57 5.20
CA ASP A 25 -2.68 5.95 5.64
C ASP A 25 -1.77 4.76 5.97
N TYR A 26 -2.13 3.54 5.58
CA TYR A 26 -1.37 2.35 5.95
C TYR A 26 -1.03 1.46 4.75
N LEU A 27 0.20 0.93 4.76
CA LEU A 27 0.61 -0.22 3.98
C LEU A 27 0.39 -1.48 4.84
N GLN A 28 -0.53 -2.32 4.41
CA GLN A 28 -0.69 -3.67 4.91
C GLN A 28 0.22 -4.62 4.13
N VAL A 29 1.21 -5.18 4.81
CA VAL A 29 2.01 -6.29 4.28
C VAL A 29 1.28 -7.58 4.63
N ASN A 30 0.77 -8.28 3.62
CA ASN A 30 0.18 -9.59 3.86
C ASN A 30 1.31 -10.60 4.13
N HIS A 31 1.04 -11.55 5.02
CA HIS A 31 2.02 -12.55 5.48
C HIS A 31 2.65 -13.26 4.28
N GLY A 32 3.98 -13.18 4.17
CA GLY A 32 4.77 -13.86 3.15
C GLY A 32 5.68 -14.92 3.77
N PRO A 33 6.32 -15.78 2.97
CA PRO A 33 7.24 -16.80 3.49
C PRO A 33 8.41 -16.22 4.30
N ASN A 34 8.77 -14.95 4.09
CA ASN A 34 9.95 -14.31 4.69
C ASN A 34 9.64 -12.98 5.43
N ILE A 35 8.37 -12.64 5.66
CA ILE A 35 8.00 -11.34 6.25
C ILE A 35 6.82 -11.51 7.21
N LEU A 36 6.99 -11.00 8.44
CA LEU A 36 5.89 -10.86 9.40
C LEU A 36 4.86 -9.89 8.81
N GLY A 37 3.63 -10.38 8.66
CA GLY A 37 2.51 -9.53 8.27
C GLY A 37 2.33 -8.39 9.27
N GLY A 38 2.02 -7.19 8.76
CA GLY A 38 1.96 -6.00 9.61
C GLY A 38 1.35 -4.80 8.90
N LEU A 39 0.92 -3.83 9.70
CA LEU A 39 0.41 -2.54 9.25
C LEU A 39 1.48 -1.47 9.50
N TYR A 40 1.90 -0.82 8.43
CA TYR A 40 2.95 0.20 8.45
C TYR A 40 2.37 1.53 8.03
N LYS A 41 2.60 2.57 8.84
CA LYS A 41 2.06 3.90 8.57
C LYS A 41 2.78 4.54 7.39
N ILE A 42 2.02 5.03 6.44
CA ILE A 42 2.47 5.85 5.33
C ILE A 42 2.60 7.29 5.83
N ASN A 43 3.76 7.89 5.65
CA ASN A 43 4.02 9.30 5.92
C ASN A 43 4.52 9.94 4.62
N ASP A 44 3.84 10.99 4.13
CA ASP A 44 4.23 11.72 2.91
C ASP A 44 4.47 10.80 1.70
N ASN A 45 3.56 9.85 1.45
CA ASN A 45 3.66 8.83 0.40
C ASN A 45 4.85 7.87 0.53
N LYS A 46 5.51 7.84 1.69
CA LYS A 46 6.60 6.91 2.00
C LYS A 46 6.21 5.99 3.13
N VAL A 47 6.72 4.78 3.12
CA VAL A 47 6.48 3.81 4.18
C VAL A 47 7.74 3.01 4.45
N LYS A 48 8.08 2.89 5.73
CA LYS A 48 9.19 2.05 6.18
C LYS A 48 8.64 0.76 6.75
N PHE A 49 9.17 -0.36 6.28
CA PHE A 49 8.74 -1.67 6.73
C PHE A 49 9.92 -2.66 6.63
N PRO A 50 9.94 -3.72 7.46
CA PRO A 50 10.89 -4.79 7.32
C PRO A 50 10.58 -5.61 6.07
N PHE A 51 11.57 -5.76 5.21
CA PHE A 51 11.54 -6.62 4.02
C PHE A 51 12.87 -7.36 3.95
N ASP A 52 12.82 -8.70 3.89
CA ASP A 52 14.02 -9.54 3.77
C ASP A 52 15.07 -9.26 4.87
N TYR A 53 14.62 -9.23 6.13
CA TYR A 53 15.43 -8.95 7.33
C TYR A 53 16.11 -7.57 7.37
N LYS A 54 15.71 -6.63 6.51
CA LYS A 54 16.20 -5.25 6.50
C LYS A 54 15.04 -4.26 6.51
N GLU A 55 15.25 -3.09 7.10
CA GLU A 55 14.30 -1.99 6.94
C GLU A 55 14.45 -1.40 5.54
N VAL A 56 13.35 -1.33 4.79
CA VAL A 56 13.31 -0.73 3.46
C VAL A 56 12.32 0.43 3.45
N GLU A 57 12.61 1.42 2.61
CA GLU A 57 11.68 2.50 2.30
C GLU A 57 10.96 2.19 0.98
N GLY A 58 9.63 2.12 1.06
CA GLY A 58 8.73 2.10 -0.09
C GLY A 58 8.22 3.50 -0.40
N VAL A 59 8.19 3.87 -1.67
CA VAL A 59 7.66 5.15 -2.17
C VAL A 59 6.42 4.88 -3.01
N ILE A 60 5.33 5.58 -2.70
CA ILE A 60 4.05 5.49 -3.41
C ILE A 60 3.96 6.67 -4.37
N ASP A 61 3.92 6.40 -5.66
CA ASP A 61 3.58 7.39 -6.67
C ASP A 61 2.07 7.33 -6.93
N ALA A 62 1.37 8.32 -6.38
CA ALA A 62 -0.09 8.41 -6.47
C ALA A 62 -0.59 8.74 -7.89
N GLU A 63 0.22 9.44 -8.70
CA GLU A 63 -0.15 9.86 -10.05
C GLU A 63 -0.05 8.68 -11.04
N LYS A 64 1.00 7.87 -10.89
CA LYS A 64 1.25 6.69 -11.73
C LYS A 64 0.66 5.42 -11.18
N LEU A 65 0.16 5.45 -9.94
CA LEU A 65 -0.30 4.27 -9.20
C LEU A 65 0.80 3.20 -9.16
N THR A 66 2.00 3.60 -8.74
CA THR A 66 3.14 2.69 -8.59
C THR A 66 3.70 2.74 -7.18
N PHE A 67 4.24 1.60 -6.75
CA PHE A 67 4.88 1.44 -5.46
C PHE A 67 6.31 0.98 -5.72
N THR A 68 7.29 1.80 -5.37
CA THR A 68 8.70 1.53 -5.59
C THR A 68 9.36 1.15 -4.28
N VAL A 69 9.96 -0.04 -4.22
CA VAL A 69 10.75 -0.48 -3.06
C VAL A 69 12.00 -1.21 -3.54
N CYS A 70 13.14 -0.96 -2.89
CA CYS A 70 14.44 -1.51 -3.30
C CYS A 70 14.79 -1.28 -4.79
N GLY A 71 14.32 -0.17 -5.38
CA GLY A 71 14.54 0.15 -6.80
C GLY A 71 13.69 -0.64 -7.79
N ILE A 72 12.76 -1.47 -7.31
CA ILE A 72 11.78 -2.20 -8.14
C ILE A 72 10.45 -1.45 -8.07
N GLU A 73 9.90 -1.13 -9.24
CA GLU A 73 8.58 -0.50 -9.37
C GLU A 73 7.49 -1.57 -9.50
N TYR A 74 6.49 -1.50 -8.63
CA TYR A 74 5.34 -2.39 -8.63
C TYR A 74 4.06 -1.63 -8.98
N LYS A 75 3.23 -2.18 -9.85
CA LYS A 75 1.95 -1.56 -10.21
C LYS A 75 0.92 -1.75 -9.11
N MET A 76 0.23 -0.66 -8.76
CA MET A 76 -0.89 -0.68 -7.84
C MET A 76 -2.19 -0.87 -8.63
N ARG A 77 -3.05 -1.78 -8.17
CA ARG A 77 -4.38 -2.00 -8.72
C ARG A 77 -5.41 -1.66 -7.67
N LYS A 78 -6.32 -0.74 -7.98
CA LYS A 78 -7.45 -0.42 -7.10
C LYS A 78 -8.25 -1.70 -6.83
N ILE A 79 -8.43 -2.04 -5.56
CA ILE A 79 -9.26 -3.16 -5.14
C ILE A 79 -10.70 -2.74 -5.43
N LYS A 80 -11.48 -3.62 -6.08
CA LYS A 80 -12.93 -3.42 -6.19
C LYS A 80 -13.49 -3.37 -4.78
N THR A 81 -13.90 -2.18 -4.33
CA THR A 81 -14.76 -2.04 -3.16
C THR A 81 -16.08 -2.73 -3.48
N ASN A 82 -16.57 -3.54 -2.53
CA ASN A 82 -17.90 -4.11 -2.68
C ASN A 82 -18.91 -2.95 -2.75
N PRO A 83 -19.97 -3.06 -3.56
CA PRO A 83 -21.00 -2.03 -3.65
C PRO A 83 -21.78 -1.83 -2.33
N TRP A 84 -21.54 -2.68 -1.33
CA TRP A 84 -22.15 -2.65 -0.01
C TRP A 84 -21.25 -2.04 1.08
N ASP A 85 -20.02 -1.64 0.76
CA ASP A 85 -19.09 -0.90 1.67
C ASP A 85 -19.46 0.60 1.76
N VAL A 86 -20.76 0.90 1.89
CA VAL A 86 -21.32 2.26 1.96
C VAL A 86 -21.40 2.74 3.41
#